data_AF-A0A946VTR8-F1
#
_entry.id   AF-A0A946VTR8-F1
#
_cell.length_a   1.000
_cell.length_b   1.000
_cell.length_c   1.000
_cell.angle_alpha   90.00
_cell.angle_beta   90.00
_cell.angle_gamma   90.00
#
_symmetry.space_group_name_H-M   'P 1'
#
loop_
_entity.id
_entity.type
_entity.pdbx_description
1 polymer ?
#
loop_
_entity_poly.entity_id
_entity_poly.type
_entity_poly.pdbx_seq_one_letter_code
_entity_poly.pdbx_strand_id
1 'polypeptide(L)'
;TPGLGGEVDNPRWKAQWPGKKVYKNGAVELGLLKGAVDPSAPNAQYKVDGLSGATLTGRGVTNLIQFWLGENGFRPFLENFKRGEA
;
A
#
# COMPACT_ATOMS: atom_id res chain seq x y z
N THR A 1 -10.95 13.92 -7.52
CA THR A 1 -10.70 15.26 -8.10
C THR A 1 -9.31 15.27 -8.71
N PRO A 2 -9.17 15.59 -10.01
CA PRO A 2 -7.86 15.81 -10.65
C PRO A 2 -7.00 16.80 -9.86
N GLY A 3 -5.70 16.56 -9.73
CA GLY A 3 -4.77 17.39 -8.96
C GLY A 3 -4.83 17.23 -7.43
N LEU A 4 -5.72 16.38 -6.91
CA LEU A 4 -5.79 16.00 -5.49
C LEU A 4 -5.81 14.47 -5.39
N GLY A 5 -6.99 13.88 -5.15
CA GLY A 5 -7.14 12.43 -5.08
C GLY A 5 -6.90 11.70 -6.40
N GLY A 6 -7.01 12.40 -7.54
CA GLY A 6 -6.69 11.84 -8.86
C GLY A 6 -5.21 11.51 -9.05
N GLU A 7 -4.34 11.99 -8.15
CA GLU A 7 -2.91 11.65 -8.18
C GLU A 7 -2.61 10.17 -7.95
N VAL A 8 -3.60 9.35 -7.57
CA VAL A 8 -3.48 7.88 -7.60
C VAL A 8 -3.10 7.34 -8.99
N ASP A 9 -3.46 8.05 -10.06
CA ASP A 9 -3.14 7.66 -11.43
C ASP A 9 -1.81 8.22 -11.94
N ASN A 10 -1.14 9.05 -11.15
CA ASN A 10 0.15 9.64 -11.51
C ASN A 10 1.21 8.53 -11.70
N PRO A 11 1.86 8.43 -12.88
CA PRO A 11 2.88 7.42 -13.13
C PRO A 11 4.05 7.45 -12.12
N ARG A 12 4.43 8.64 -11.65
CA ARG A 12 5.51 8.78 -10.64
C ARG A 12 5.10 8.22 -9.29
N TRP A 13 3.84 8.39 -8.90
CA TRP A 13 3.31 7.82 -7.65
C TRP A 13 3.16 6.30 -7.77
N LYS A 14 2.64 5.80 -8.91
CA LYS A 14 2.54 4.35 -9.19
C LYS A 14 3.91 3.66 -9.22
N ALA A 15 4.96 4.33 -9.67
CA ALA A 15 6.32 3.79 -9.68
C ALA A 15 6.91 3.52 -8.28
N GLN A 16 6.28 4.00 -7.21
CA GLN A 16 6.73 3.74 -5.83
C GLN A 16 6.32 2.36 -5.30
N TRP A 17 5.35 1.70 -5.94
CA TRP A 17 4.74 0.44 -5.46
C TRP A 17 5.59 -0.81 -5.70
N PRO A 18 6.25 -0.99 -6.86
CA PRO A 18 7.10 -2.15 -7.10
C PRO A 18 8.17 -2.31 -6.02
N GLY A 19 8.35 -3.55 -5.53
CA GLY A 19 9.34 -3.87 -4.48
C GLY A 19 8.89 -3.60 -3.04
N LYS A 20 7.73 -2.97 -2.82
CA LYS A 20 7.18 -2.81 -1.46
C LYS A 20 6.75 -4.17 -0.90
N LYS A 21 6.85 -4.30 0.43
CA LYS A 21 6.40 -5.48 1.16
C LYS A 21 5.02 -5.22 1.76
N VAL A 22 4.22 -6.28 1.83
CA VAL A 22 2.85 -6.24 2.35
C VAL A 22 2.80 -6.53 3.84
N TYR A 23 3.43 -7.62 4.26
CA TYR A 23 3.24 -8.19 5.60
C TYR A 23 4.47 -7.96 6.49
N LYS A 24 4.23 -7.57 7.75
CA LYS A 24 5.22 -7.54 8.83
C LYS A 24 4.61 -8.23 10.04
N ASN A 25 5.31 -9.22 10.61
CA ASN A 25 4.84 -9.98 11.79
C ASN A 25 3.42 -10.54 11.64
N GLY A 26 3.05 -11.00 10.44
CA GLY A 26 1.73 -11.59 10.17
C GLY A 26 0.58 -10.60 10.00
N ALA A 27 0.84 -9.28 10.02
CA ALA A 27 -0.16 -8.24 9.76
C ALA A 27 0.15 -7.46 8.48
N VAL A 28 -0.87 -6.87 7.85
CA VAL A 28 -0.70 -5.97 6.71
C VAL A 28 -0.13 -4.64 7.20
N GLU A 29 1.13 -4.35 6.87
CA GLU A 29 1.84 -3.13 7.28
C GLU A 29 1.89 -2.10 6.14
N LEU A 30 1.66 -2.54 4.89
CA LEU A 30 1.65 -1.69 3.71
C LEU A 30 0.56 -0.62 3.79
N GLY A 31 0.95 0.63 3.56
CA GLY A 31 0.02 1.75 3.50
C GLY A 31 0.70 3.06 3.10
N LEU A 32 -0.10 4.12 2.97
CA LEU A 32 0.42 5.44 2.63
C LEU A 32 0.89 6.16 3.91
N LEU A 33 2.05 6.82 3.83
CA LEU A 33 2.52 7.76 4.83
C LEU A 33 1.96 9.15 4.55
N LYS A 34 1.59 9.93 5.56
CA LYS A 34 1.28 11.35 5.33
C LYS A 34 2.59 12.09 5.00
N GLY A 35 2.75 12.50 3.74
CA GLY A 35 3.97 13.15 3.24
C GLY A 35 4.86 12.17 2.47
N ALA A 36 6.15 12.48 2.39
CA ALA A 36 7.14 11.66 1.68
C ALA A 36 7.78 10.64 2.62
N VAL A 37 8.00 9.43 2.11
CA VAL A 37 8.72 8.36 2.80
C VAL A 37 10.22 8.67 2.80
N ASP A 38 10.84 8.65 3.97
CA ASP A 38 12.30 8.61 4.07
C ASP A 38 12.80 7.20 3.69
N PRO A 39 13.59 7.05 2.62
CA PRO A 39 14.08 5.74 2.18
C PRO A 39 14.98 5.04 3.21
N SER A 40 15.59 5.79 4.12
CA SER A 40 16.46 5.26 5.18
C SER A 40 15.68 4.77 6.40
N ALA A 41 14.38 5.08 6.49
CA ALA A 41 13.55 4.67 7.61
C ALA A 41 13.38 3.13 7.65
N PRO A 42 13.43 2.48 8.83
CA PRO A 42 13.32 1.02 8.95
C PRO A 42 12.04 0.42 8.33
N ASN A 43 10.97 1.22 8.22
CA ASN A 43 9.68 0.82 7.69
C ASN A 43 9.42 1.31 6.25
N ALA A 44 10.39 1.93 5.57
CA ALA A 44 10.22 2.48 4.23
C ALA A 44 9.72 1.46 3.19
N GLN A 45 10.13 0.19 3.34
CA GLN A 45 9.69 -0.91 2.48
C GLN A 45 8.18 -1.22 2.57
N TYR A 46 7.49 -0.74 3.61
CA TYR A 46 6.05 -0.91 3.82
C TYR A 46 5.27 0.40 3.64
N LYS A 47 5.90 1.49 3.17
CA LYS A 47 5.25 2.79 3.04
C LYS A 47 5.35 3.31 1.61
N VAL A 48 4.28 3.95 1.16
CA VAL A 48 4.19 4.71 -0.10
C VAL A 48 3.90 6.17 0.25
N ASP A 49 4.36 7.11 -0.55
CA ASP A 49 4.09 8.52 -0.31
C ASP A 49 2.59 8.81 -0.28
N GLY A 50 2.21 9.74 0.59
CA GLY A 50 0.86 10.26 0.66
C GLY A 50 0.56 11.22 -0.48
N LEU A 51 -0.72 11.35 -0.78
CA LEU A 51 -1.20 12.30 -1.78
C LEU A 51 -1.36 13.68 -1.15
N SER A 52 -0.57 14.65 -1.61
CA SER A 52 -0.63 16.04 -1.11
C SER A 52 -2.04 16.61 -1.29
N GLY A 53 -2.58 17.24 -0.22
CA GLY A 53 -3.94 17.78 -0.23
C GLY A 53 -5.08 16.74 -0.28
N ALA A 54 -4.77 15.44 -0.37
CA ALA A 54 -5.76 14.37 -0.57
C ALA A 54 -5.67 13.27 0.50
N THR A 55 -5.58 13.69 1.77
CA THR A 55 -5.44 12.77 2.92
C THR A 55 -6.58 11.74 2.99
N LEU A 56 -7.82 12.12 2.66
CA LEU A 56 -8.96 11.19 2.66
C LEU A 56 -8.81 10.11 1.57
N THR A 57 -8.39 10.48 0.37
CA THR A 57 -8.07 9.51 -0.69
C THR A 57 -6.95 8.58 -0.24
N GLY A 58 -5.89 9.12 0.36
CA GLY A 58 -4.78 8.31 0.86
C GLY A 58 -5.19 7.32 1.96
N ARG A 59 -6.10 7.72 2.86
CA ARG A 59 -6.70 6.80 3.84
C ARG A 59 -7.55 5.73 3.17
N GLY A 60 -8.35 6.10 2.17
CA GLY A 60 -9.13 5.14 1.38
C GLY A 60 -8.26 4.08 0.71
N VAL A 61 -7.15 4.49 0.09
CA VAL A 61 -6.18 3.55 -0.52
C VAL A 61 -5.55 2.63 0.55
N THR A 62 -5.14 3.18 1.69
CA THR A 62 -4.61 2.37 2.80
C THR A 62 -5.63 1.34 3.28
N ASN A 63 -6.88 1.74 3.47
CA ASN A 63 -7.95 0.85 3.91
C ASN A 63 -8.26 -0.24 2.87
N LEU A 64 -8.29 0.13 1.58
CA LEU A 64 -8.48 -0.81 0.47
C LEU A 64 -7.43 -1.94 0.53
N ILE A 65 -6.16 -1.57 0.69
CA ILE A 65 -5.04 -2.52 0.76
C ILE A 65 -5.15 -3.41 2.00
N GLN A 66 -5.38 -2.81 3.17
CA GLN A 66 -5.48 -3.56 4.42
C GLN A 66 -6.64 -4.54 4.42
N PHE A 67 -7.78 -4.19 3.82
CA PHE A 67 -8.90 -5.09 3.66
C PHE A 67 -8.59 -6.23 2.68
N TRP A 68 -8.21 -5.90 1.44
CA TRP A 68 -8.02 -6.90 0.38
C TRP A 68 -6.79 -7.79 0.59
N LEU A 69 -5.79 -7.35 1.35
CA LEU A 69 -4.64 -8.18 1.72
C LEU A 69 -4.74 -8.76 3.13
N GLY A 70 -5.84 -8.47 3.83
CA GLY A 70 -6.18 -9.04 5.13
C GLY A 70 -6.86 -10.41 5.01
N GLU A 71 -7.24 -10.97 6.15
CA GLU A 71 -7.83 -12.31 6.28
C GLU A 71 -9.14 -12.47 5.50
N ASN A 72 -9.95 -11.40 5.43
CA ASN A 72 -11.22 -11.38 4.71
C ASN A 72 -11.07 -11.09 3.20
N GLY A 73 -9.83 -10.93 2.71
CA GLY A 73 -9.53 -10.65 1.31
C GLY A 73 -8.76 -11.79 0.64
N PHE A 74 -7.74 -11.42 -0.13
CA PHE A 74 -6.88 -12.33 -0.87
C PHE A 74 -5.82 -13.03 -0.03
N ARG A 75 -5.68 -12.75 1.27
CA ARG A 75 -4.63 -13.37 2.10
C ARG A 75 -4.64 -14.90 2.01
N PRO A 76 -5.77 -15.61 2.19
CA PRO A 76 -5.78 -17.07 2.12
C PRO A 76 -5.34 -17.57 0.73
N PHE A 77 -5.81 -16.91 -0.33
CA PHE A 77 -5.42 -17.23 -1.70
C PHE A 77 -3.92 -17.03 -1.93
N LEU A 78 -3.36 -15.89 -1.52
CA LEU A 78 -1.94 -15.58 -1.68
C LEU A 78 -1.04 -16.52 -0.88
N GLU A 79 -1.50 -16.98 0.28
CA GLU A 79 -0.79 -17.99 1.08
C GLU A 79 -0.80 -19.35 0.39
N ASN A 80 -1.93 -19.80 -0.17
CA ASN A 80 -2.01 -21.04 -0.96
C ASN A 80 -1.14 -20.96 -2.22
N PHE A 81 -1.21 -19.84 -2.94
CA PHE A 81 -0.42 -19.60 -4.14
C PHE A 81 1.09 -19.67 -3.86
N LYS A 82 1.55 -19.09 -2.75
CA LYS A 82 2.96 -19.20 -2.32
C LYS A 82 3.40 -20.63 -2.00
N ARG A 83 2.47 -21.50 -1.59
CA ARG A 83 2.73 -22.93 -1.33
C ARG A 83 2.63 -23.79 -2.60
N GLY A 84 2.18 -23.23 -3.73
CA GLY A 84 1.93 -23.98 -4.97
C GLY A 84 0.63 -24.80 -4.93
N GLU A 85 -0.32 -24.41 -4.09
CA GLU A 85 -1.60 -25.11 -3.86
C GLU A 85 -2.80 -24.43 -4.54
N ALA A 86 -2.54 -23.50 -5.46
CA ALA A 86 -3.54 -22.70 -6.17
C ALA A 86 -3.36 -22.76 -7.68
#